data_AF-K1UK56-F1
#
_entry.id   AF-K1UK56-F1
#
_cell.length_a   1.000
_cell.length_b   1.000
_cell.length_c   1.000
_cell.angle_alpha   90.00
_cell.angle_beta   90.00
_cell.angle_gamma   90.00
#
_symmetry.space_group_name_H-M   'P 1'
#
loop_
_entity.id
_entity.type
_entity.pdbx_description
1 polymer ?
#
loop_
_entity_poly.entity_id
_entity_poly.type
_entity_poly.pdbx_seq_one_letter_code
_entity_poly.pdbx_strand_id
1 'polypeptide(L)'
;MDEFDTFNAPKKRLMGALLASLPTVTVALCDDGTPLVPGDMSLFSGAKQVAAQLRQLARRNGTAVAVPELLRRDVRHADAPGLAAAAQLLAAGRCDPPPACPEIKLFAAPSREEEARAAAAAIRRLMRQGVRCGKVAVVCRDISKYRAAVKYEFRMADIPLYCDEPTTPEFSAP
;
A
#
# COMPACT_ATOMS: atom_id res chain seq x y z
N MET A 1 6.28 -14.61 4.91
CA MET A 1 5.45 -13.66 5.69
C MET A 1 5.58 -12.29 5.07
N ASP A 2 4.50 -11.53 5.01
CA ASP A 2 4.39 -10.22 4.35
C ASP A 2 3.64 -9.24 5.28
N GLU A 3 3.61 -7.95 4.93
CA GLU A 3 2.83 -6.89 5.58
C GLU A 3 3.24 -6.60 7.04
N PHE A 4 4.55 -6.34 7.23
CA PHE A 4 5.08 -5.82 8.50
C PHE A 4 5.27 -4.31 8.46
N ASP A 5 4.17 -3.59 8.56
CA ASP A 5 4.13 -2.14 8.81
C ASP A 5 4.48 -1.81 10.28
N THR A 6 4.05 -2.67 11.21
CA THR A 6 4.29 -2.56 12.65
C THR A 6 4.60 -3.93 13.26
N PHE A 7 5.79 -4.05 13.84
CA PHE A 7 6.26 -5.28 14.48
C PHE A 7 6.07 -5.21 16.00
N ASN A 8 4.83 -5.42 16.46
CA ASN A 8 4.48 -5.35 17.88
C ASN A 8 4.98 -6.59 18.69
N ALA A 9 4.87 -6.54 20.01
CA ALA A 9 5.41 -7.60 20.88
C ALA A 9 4.83 -9.01 20.60
N PRO A 10 3.51 -9.18 20.37
CA PRO A 10 2.97 -10.47 19.94
C PRO A 10 3.56 -10.98 18.62
N LYS A 11 3.62 -10.13 17.58
CA LYS A 11 4.22 -10.47 16.28
C LYS A 11 5.70 -10.88 16.44
N LYS A 12 6.46 -10.20 17.32
CA LYS A 12 7.86 -10.56 17.65
C LYS A 12 7.99 -11.95 18.25
N ARG A 13 7.12 -12.30 19.21
CA ARG A 13 7.16 -13.63 19.86
C ARG A 13 6.84 -14.75 18.88
N LEU A 14 5.78 -14.57 18.09
CA LEU A 14 5.40 -15.53 17.04
C LEU A 14 6.55 -15.72 16.04
N MET A 15 7.13 -14.63 15.55
CA MET A 15 8.28 -14.71 14.65
C MET A 15 9.48 -15.43 15.29
N GLY A 16 9.74 -15.19 16.57
CA GLY A 16 10.81 -15.89 17.30
C GLY A 16 10.60 -17.40 17.29
N ALA A 17 9.38 -17.84 17.57
CA ALA A 17 9.02 -19.25 17.51
C ALA A 17 9.15 -19.83 16.09
N LEU A 18 8.73 -19.08 15.06
CA LEU A 18 8.89 -19.52 13.66
C LEU A 18 10.35 -19.66 13.26
N LEU A 19 11.22 -18.69 13.62
CA LEU A 19 12.64 -18.72 13.31
C LEU A 19 13.40 -19.85 14.04
N ALA A 20 12.92 -20.27 15.21
CA ALA A 20 13.52 -21.37 15.97
C ALA A 20 13.05 -22.74 15.49
N SER A 21 11.80 -22.86 15.02
CA SER A 21 11.17 -24.16 14.76
C SER A 21 11.10 -24.55 13.28
N LEU A 22 11.20 -23.59 12.36
CA LEU A 22 11.07 -23.85 10.92
C LEU A 22 12.44 -23.92 10.24
N PRO A 23 12.61 -24.80 9.23
CA PRO A 23 13.86 -24.92 8.50
C PRO A 23 14.17 -23.67 7.66
N THR A 24 13.14 -22.94 7.21
CA THR A 24 13.28 -21.73 6.42
C THR A 24 12.10 -20.80 6.67
N VAL A 25 12.39 -19.52 6.85
CA VAL A 25 11.38 -18.46 6.95
C VAL A 25 11.74 -17.34 5.99
N THR A 26 10.89 -17.12 4.98
CA THR A 26 11.05 -16.02 4.02
C THR A 26 10.18 -14.85 4.46
N VAL A 27 10.76 -13.65 4.52
CA VAL A 27 10.07 -12.41 4.83
C VAL A 27 10.22 -11.44 3.66
N ALA A 28 9.11 -10.90 3.19
CA ALA A 28 9.08 -9.82 2.21
C ALA A 28 8.93 -8.48 2.96
N LEU A 29 9.74 -7.48 2.58
CA LEU A 29 9.68 -6.14 3.13
C LEU A 29 9.75 -5.13 1.99
N CYS A 30 8.94 -4.08 2.06
CA CYS A 30 9.02 -2.94 1.15
C CYS A 30 10.20 -2.04 1.58
N ASP A 31 11.39 -2.35 1.06
CA ASP A 31 12.66 -1.72 1.44
C ASP A 31 13.47 -1.35 0.18
N ASP A 32 14.28 -0.28 0.24
CA ASP A 32 15.10 0.19 -0.87
C ASP A 32 16.51 -0.45 -0.91
N GLY A 33 16.83 -1.29 0.07
CA GLY A 33 18.12 -1.93 0.26
C GLY A 33 19.18 -1.04 0.90
N THR A 34 18.84 0.17 1.32
CA THR A 34 19.78 1.08 1.97
C THR A 34 19.88 0.81 3.47
N PRO A 35 21.05 1.03 4.11
CA PRO A 35 21.19 0.83 5.54
C PRO A 35 20.26 1.73 6.35
N LEU A 36 19.74 1.21 7.47
CA LEU A 36 19.07 2.03 8.48
C LEU A 36 20.08 2.98 9.11
N VAL A 37 19.85 4.29 9.01
CA VAL A 37 20.65 5.32 9.69
C VAL A 37 19.88 5.94 10.86
N PRO A 38 20.56 6.40 11.92
CA PRO A 38 19.91 7.14 12.99
C PRO A 38 19.18 8.38 12.45
N GLY A 39 17.90 8.54 12.81
CA GLY A 39 17.07 9.65 12.32
C GLY A 39 16.58 9.50 10.87
N ASP A 40 16.62 8.29 10.30
CA ASP A 40 16.07 8.03 8.97
C ASP A 40 14.56 8.34 8.92
N MET A 41 14.20 9.35 8.12
CA MET A 41 12.82 9.77 7.85
C MET A 41 12.36 9.39 6.43
N SER A 42 13.08 8.48 5.76
CA SER A 42 12.70 7.98 4.44
C SER A 42 11.39 7.19 4.46
N LEU A 43 10.77 7.06 3.29
CA LEU A 43 9.58 6.23 3.05
C LEU A 43 9.73 4.79 3.59
N PHE A 44 10.95 4.26 3.58
CA PHE A 44 11.26 2.88 3.93
C PHE A 44 11.80 2.69 5.35
N SER A 45 11.89 3.75 6.15
CA SER A 45 12.44 3.72 7.52
C SER A 45 11.77 2.64 8.41
N GLY A 46 10.45 2.47 8.31
CA GLY A 46 9.71 1.42 9.01
C GLY A 46 10.15 0.00 8.62
N ALA A 47 10.25 -0.28 7.33
CA ALA A 47 10.71 -1.58 6.82
C ALA A 47 12.15 -1.88 7.24
N LYS A 48 13.04 -0.88 7.19
CA LYS A 48 14.43 -0.98 7.65
C LYS A 48 14.51 -1.32 9.14
N GLN A 49 13.66 -0.71 9.97
CA GLN A 49 13.57 -1.03 11.40
C GLN A 49 13.09 -2.46 11.63
N VAL A 50 12.08 -2.92 10.88
CA VAL A 50 11.62 -4.32 10.94
C VAL A 50 12.73 -5.28 10.52
N ALA A 51 13.43 -5.01 9.42
CA ALA A 51 14.56 -5.83 8.95
C ALA A 51 15.67 -5.95 10.03
N ALA A 52 16.02 -4.83 10.68
CA ALA A 52 16.99 -4.82 11.77
C ALA A 52 16.52 -5.66 12.97
N GLN A 53 15.24 -5.55 13.36
CA GLN A 53 14.67 -6.32 14.45
C GLN A 53 14.62 -7.83 14.14
N LEU A 54 14.28 -8.21 12.91
CA LEU A 54 14.28 -9.61 12.46
C LEU A 54 15.70 -10.20 12.48
N ARG A 55 16.70 -9.46 12.00
CA ARG A 55 18.11 -9.88 12.06
C ARG A 55 18.57 -10.09 13.50
N GLN A 56 18.20 -9.18 14.42
CA GLN A 56 18.51 -9.33 15.84
C GLN A 56 17.80 -10.55 16.46
N LEU A 57 16.55 -10.81 16.06
CA LEU A 57 15.78 -11.95 16.54
C LEU A 57 16.37 -13.28 16.05
N ALA A 58 16.74 -13.38 14.77
CA ALA A 58 17.41 -14.55 14.21
C ALA A 58 18.73 -14.84 14.94
N ARG A 59 19.56 -13.81 15.15
CA ARG A 59 20.81 -13.94 15.92
C ARG A 59 20.58 -14.47 17.33
N ARG A 60 19.55 -14.00 18.03
CA ARG A 60 19.21 -14.50 19.38
C ARG A 60 18.74 -15.95 19.41
N ASN A 61 18.20 -16.46 18.31
CA ASN A 61 17.73 -17.84 18.19
C ASN A 61 18.77 -18.77 17.52
N GLY A 62 19.98 -18.27 17.24
CA GLY A 62 21.00 -19.05 16.52
C GLY A 62 20.66 -19.33 15.05
N THR A 63 19.67 -18.63 14.49
CA THR A 63 19.23 -18.80 13.11
C THR A 63 20.12 -17.99 12.16
N ALA A 64 20.64 -18.63 11.12
CA ALA A 64 21.38 -17.95 10.06
C ALA A 64 20.47 -16.99 9.28
N VAL A 65 21.02 -15.85 8.84
CA VAL A 65 20.31 -14.88 8.01
C VAL A 65 20.92 -14.88 6.62
N ALA A 66 20.12 -15.22 5.61
CA ALA A 66 20.54 -15.14 4.21
C ALA A 66 20.74 -13.68 3.76
N VAL A 67 21.56 -13.50 2.71
CA VAL A 67 21.67 -12.20 2.04
C VAL A 67 20.29 -11.84 1.44
N PRO A 68 19.73 -10.65 1.70
CA PRO A 68 18.45 -10.27 1.14
C PRO A 68 18.51 -10.21 -0.39
N GLU A 69 17.51 -10.77 -1.04
CA GLU A 69 17.27 -10.55 -2.47
C GLU A 69 16.51 -9.23 -2.64
N LEU A 70 17.08 -8.31 -3.43
CA LEU A 70 16.49 -7.00 -3.67
C LEU A 70 15.83 -6.95 -5.05
N LEU A 71 14.51 -6.84 -5.05
CA LEU A 71 13.70 -6.75 -6.26
C LEU A 71 13.72 -5.31 -6.79
N ARG A 72 14.62 -5.03 -7.74
CA ARG A 72 14.81 -3.68 -8.29
C ARG A 72 13.93 -3.35 -9.50
N ARG A 73 13.38 -4.37 -10.16
CA ARG A 73 12.61 -4.19 -11.40
C ARG A 73 11.14 -3.93 -11.07
N ASP A 74 10.64 -2.78 -11.48
CA ASP A 74 9.21 -2.49 -11.48
C ASP A 74 8.53 -3.23 -12.64
N VAL A 75 7.85 -4.33 -12.32
CA VAL A 75 7.01 -5.08 -13.25
C VAL A 75 5.55 -4.69 -13.15
N ARG A 76 5.15 -3.95 -12.11
CA ARG A 76 3.76 -3.56 -11.87
C ARG A 76 3.31 -2.47 -12.84
N HIS A 77 4.21 -1.55 -13.15
CA HIS A 77 3.93 -0.41 -14.03
C HIS A 77 4.61 -0.55 -15.41
N ALA A 78 4.85 -1.79 -15.86
CA ALA A 78 5.54 -2.06 -17.13
C ALA A 78 4.86 -1.37 -18.33
N ASP A 79 3.52 -1.32 -18.33
CA ASP A 79 2.70 -0.68 -19.37
C ASP A 79 2.16 0.70 -18.94
N ALA A 80 2.73 1.30 -17.89
CA ALA A 80 2.28 2.57 -17.30
C ALA A 80 3.47 3.45 -16.91
N PRO A 81 4.23 3.99 -17.89
CA PRO A 81 5.46 4.75 -17.64
C PRO A 81 5.26 5.95 -16.72
N GLY A 82 4.09 6.61 -16.78
CA GLY A 82 3.74 7.70 -15.86
C GLY A 82 3.68 7.27 -14.40
N LEU A 83 3.09 6.10 -14.11
CA LEU A 83 3.03 5.53 -12.77
C LEU A 83 4.40 5.04 -12.30
N ALA A 84 5.20 4.44 -13.20
CA ALA A 84 6.57 4.03 -12.90
C ALA A 84 7.44 5.24 -12.47
N ALA A 85 7.35 6.35 -13.21
CA ALA A 85 8.06 7.57 -12.88
C ALA A 85 7.59 8.17 -11.53
N ALA A 86 6.28 8.19 -11.27
CA ALA A 86 5.74 8.64 -9.99
C ALA A 86 6.23 7.78 -8.81
N ALA A 87 6.29 6.45 -8.97
CA ALA A 87 6.82 5.55 -7.95
C ALA A 87 8.30 5.82 -7.66
N GLN A 88 9.11 6.06 -8.69
CA GLN A 88 10.53 6.44 -8.53
C GLN A 88 10.68 7.79 -7.84
N LEU A 89 9.87 8.79 -8.22
CA LEU A 89 9.87 10.11 -7.59
C LEU A 89 9.58 10.02 -6.09
N LEU A 90 8.60 9.21 -5.69
CA LEU A 90 8.26 8.98 -4.28
C LEU A 90 9.38 8.25 -3.51
N ALA A 91 10.00 7.25 -4.13
CA ALA A 91 11.02 6.43 -3.48
C ALA A 91 12.38 7.13 -3.37
N ALA A 92 12.80 7.86 -4.41
CA ALA A 92 14.15 8.41 -4.55
C ALA A 92 14.21 9.95 -4.60
N GLY A 93 13.06 10.63 -4.55
CA GLY A 93 12.96 12.09 -4.65
C GLY A 93 13.22 12.65 -6.06
N ARG A 94 13.44 11.78 -7.06
CA ARG A 94 13.67 12.17 -8.46
C ARG A 94 13.20 11.07 -9.41
N CYS A 95 12.84 11.47 -10.63
CA CYS A 95 12.56 10.58 -11.75
C CYS A 95 12.86 11.30 -13.07
N ASP A 96 13.10 10.55 -14.13
CA ASP A 96 13.06 11.08 -15.49
C ASP A 96 11.61 11.06 -15.97
N PRO A 97 10.94 12.22 -16.13
CA PRO A 97 9.53 12.23 -16.50
C PRO A 97 9.35 11.71 -17.93
N PRO A 98 8.38 10.82 -18.18
CA PRO A 98 8.10 10.35 -19.52
C PRO A 98 7.52 11.48 -20.39
N PRO A 99 7.65 11.41 -21.73
CA PRO A 99 7.10 12.42 -22.65
C PRO A 99 5.59 12.61 -22.52
N ALA A 100 4.88 11.58 -22.07
CA ALA A 100 3.44 11.60 -21.79
C ALA A 100 3.13 10.81 -20.51
N CYS A 101 2.09 11.24 -19.80
CA CYS A 101 1.61 10.60 -18.56
C CYS A 101 0.07 10.51 -18.59
N PRO A 102 -0.53 9.70 -19.49
CA PRO A 102 -1.99 9.57 -19.58
C PRO A 102 -2.64 8.89 -18.36
N GLU A 103 -1.84 8.19 -17.54
CA GLU A 103 -2.30 7.39 -16.40
C GLU A 103 -2.65 8.25 -15.18
N ILE A 104 -1.99 9.41 -15.03
CA ILE A 104 -2.18 10.32 -13.90
C ILE A 104 -2.99 11.53 -14.37
N LYS A 105 -4.12 11.77 -13.69
CA LYS A 105 -4.99 12.91 -13.96
C LYS A 105 -5.27 13.65 -12.67
N LEU A 106 -5.18 14.98 -12.72
CA LEU A 106 -5.53 15.86 -11.61
C LEU A 106 -6.90 16.48 -11.88
N PHE A 107 -7.72 16.53 -10.85
CA PHE A 107 -9.04 17.16 -10.90
C PHE A 107 -9.20 18.07 -9.68
N ALA A 108 -9.49 19.35 -9.92
CA ALA A 108 -9.81 20.30 -8.87
C ALA A 108 -11.33 20.32 -8.67
N ALA A 109 -11.79 19.93 -7.49
CA ALA A 109 -13.20 19.94 -7.14
C ALA A 109 -13.51 21.10 -6.17
N PRO A 110 -14.64 21.79 -6.32
CA PRO A 110 -15.04 22.87 -5.41
C PRO A 110 -15.56 22.37 -4.06
N SER A 111 -15.93 21.08 -3.96
CA SER A 111 -16.37 20.43 -2.73
C SER A 111 -16.08 18.93 -2.76
N ARG A 112 -16.26 18.25 -1.63
CA ARG A 112 -16.06 16.79 -1.52
C ARG A 112 -17.11 16.00 -2.29
N GLU A 113 -18.32 16.54 -2.38
CA GLU A 113 -19.43 15.97 -3.16
C GLU A 113 -19.09 15.98 -4.65
N GLU A 114 -18.62 17.12 -5.17
CA GLU A 114 -18.19 17.21 -6.56
C GLU A 114 -16.93 16.36 -6.84
N GLU A 115 -16.03 16.22 -5.87
CA GLU A 115 -14.89 15.29 -5.98
C GLU A 115 -15.35 13.83 -6.06
N ALA A 116 -16.27 13.41 -5.19
CA ALA A 116 -16.84 12.08 -5.19
C ALA A 116 -17.62 11.79 -6.48
N ARG A 117 -18.38 12.77 -6.99
CA ARG A 117 -19.08 12.67 -8.27
C ARG A 117 -18.10 12.52 -9.44
N ALA A 118 -17.03 13.30 -9.46
CA ALA A 118 -15.99 13.19 -10.49
C ALA A 118 -15.30 11.82 -10.46
N ALA A 119 -15.00 11.30 -9.26
CA ALA A 119 -14.48 9.95 -9.09
C ALA A 119 -15.48 8.91 -9.61
N ALA A 120 -16.76 8.98 -9.23
CA ALA A 120 -17.80 8.08 -9.73
C ALA A 120 -17.89 8.10 -11.27
N ALA A 121 -17.90 9.29 -11.88
CA ALA A 121 -17.92 9.44 -13.34
C ALA A 121 -16.68 8.81 -14.01
N ALA A 122 -15.50 8.98 -13.42
CA ALA A 122 -14.27 8.34 -13.92
C ALA A 122 -14.35 6.80 -13.85
N ILE A 123 -14.88 6.26 -12.74
CA ILE A 123 -15.10 4.82 -12.57
C ILE A 123 -16.11 4.30 -13.60
N ARG A 124 -17.23 5.00 -13.82
CA ARG A 124 -18.22 4.64 -14.85
C ARG A 124 -17.63 4.63 -16.25
N ARG A 125 -16.71 5.54 -16.56
CA ARG A 125 -15.98 5.51 -17.83
C ARG A 125 -15.12 4.24 -17.95
N LEU A 126 -14.39 3.86 -16.90
CA LEU A 126 -13.61 2.62 -16.87
C LEU A 126 -14.50 1.38 -16.98
N MET A 127 -15.64 1.35 -16.29
CA MET A 127 -16.60 0.25 -16.38
C MET A 127 -17.15 0.08 -17.80
N ARG A 128 -17.46 1.18 -18.50
CA ARG A 128 -17.86 1.14 -19.93
C ARG A 128 -16.76 0.61 -20.85
N GLN A 129 -15.49 0.71 -20.43
CA GLN A 129 -14.34 0.13 -21.13
C GLN A 129 -14.07 -1.33 -20.71
N GLY A 130 -14.94 -1.94 -19.89
CA GLY A 130 -14.82 -3.34 -19.46
C GLY A 130 -14.03 -3.55 -18.16
N VAL A 131 -13.60 -2.49 -17.48
CA VAL A 131 -12.89 -2.62 -16.19
C VAL A 131 -13.89 -3.02 -15.10
N ARG A 132 -13.63 -4.15 -14.45
CA ARG A 132 -14.43 -4.62 -13.31
C ARG A 132 -14.22 -3.72 -12.09
N CYS A 133 -15.27 -3.44 -11.32
CA CYS A 133 -15.18 -2.61 -10.12
C CYS A 133 -14.15 -3.11 -9.10
N GLY A 134 -13.97 -4.44 -8.96
CA GLY A 134 -12.94 -5.02 -8.08
C GLY A 134 -11.49 -4.76 -8.53
N LYS A 135 -11.26 -4.06 -9.63
CA LYS A 135 -9.95 -3.55 -10.07
C LYS A 135 -9.74 -2.07 -9.77
N VAL A 136 -10.71 -1.42 -9.14
CA VAL A 136 -10.66 -0.01 -8.80
C VAL A 136 -10.66 0.15 -7.29
N ALA A 137 -9.74 0.99 -6.79
CA ALA A 137 -9.70 1.42 -5.40
C ALA A 137 -9.87 2.93 -5.33
N VAL A 138 -10.54 3.40 -4.29
CA VAL A 138 -10.69 4.81 -3.96
C VAL A 138 -10.10 5.00 -2.58
N VAL A 139 -9.07 5.84 -2.48
CA VAL A 139 -8.33 6.05 -1.24
C VAL A 139 -8.55 7.48 -0.78
N CYS A 140 -8.99 7.63 0.47
CA CYS A 140 -9.13 8.91 1.13
C CYS A 140 -8.30 8.90 2.41
N ARG A 141 -7.61 10.01 2.71
CA ARG A 141 -6.86 10.12 3.98
C ARG A 141 -7.76 10.05 5.21
N ASP A 142 -8.96 10.62 5.11
CA ASP A 142 -9.94 10.67 6.19
C ASP A 142 -11.31 10.29 5.62
N ILE A 143 -11.68 9.01 5.76
CA ILE A 143 -12.94 8.50 5.23
C ILE A 143 -14.15 9.15 5.92
N SER A 144 -14.05 9.57 7.18
CA SER A 144 -15.16 10.20 7.90
C SER A 144 -15.62 11.49 7.22
N LYS A 145 -14.69 12.21 6.58
CA LYS A 145 -14.96 13.43 5.80
C LYS A 145 -15.61 13.19 4.44
N TYR A 146 -15.41 12.01 3.86
CA TYR A 146 -15.85 11.66 2.50
C TYR A 146 -16.99 10.65 2.45
N ARG A 147 -17.25 9.93 3.55
CA ARG A 147 -18.16 8.78 3.61
C ARG A 147 -19.53 9.07 3.02
N ALA A 148 -20.17 10.17 3.45
CA ALA A 148 -21.50 10.54 2.97
C ALA A 148 -21.50 10.81 1.47
N ALA A 149 -20.58 11.65 0.99
CA ALA A 149 -20.44 12.01 -0.41
C ALA A 149 -20.15 10.78 -1.30
N VAL A 150 -19.19 9.93 -0.91
CA VAL A 150 -18.82 8.73 -1.68
C VAL A 150 -19.97 7.73 -1.71
N LYS A 151 -20.58 7.39 -0.57
CA LYS A 151 -21.72 6.45 -0.54
C LYS A 151 -22.89 6.96 -1.38
N TYR A 152 -23.20 8.25 -1.30
CA TYR A 152 -24.29 8.85 -2.06
C TYR A 152 -24.01 8.81 -3.58
N GLU A 153 -22.89 9.40 -4.02
CA GLU A 153 -22.58 9.54 -5.46
C GLU A 153 -22.34 8.18 -6.12
N PHE A 154 -21.74 7.21 -5.41
CA PHE A 154 -21.47 5.89 -5.97
C PHE A 154 -22.76 5.08 -6.11
N ARG A 155 -23.67 5.18 -5.13
CA ARG A 155 -25.01 4.61 -5.24
C ARG A 155 -25.79 5.23 -6.39
N MET A 156 -25.69 6.55 -6.60
CA MET A 156 -26.37 7.22 -7.72
C MET A 156 -25.78 6.89 -9.08
N ALA A 157 -24.53 6.46 -9.13
CA ALA A 157 -23.89 5.97 -10.34
C ALA A 157 -23.99 4.44 -10.52
N ASP A 158 -24.74 3.71 -9.68
CA ASP A 158 -24.80 2.24 -9.66
C ASP A 158 -23.41 1.59 -9.62
N ILE A 159 -22.53 2.10 -8.74
CA ILE A 159 -21.19 1.55 -8.50
C ILE A 159 -21.24 0.72 -7.20
N PRO A 160 -20.99 -0.60 -7.24
CA PRO A 160 -20.88 -1.39 -6.02
C PRO A 160 -19.64 -0.95 -5.22
N LEU A 161 -19.80 -0.81 -3.91
CA LEU A 161 -18.80 -0.23 -3.02
C LEU A 161 -18.63 -1.09 -1.76
N TYR A 162 -17.40 -1.47 -1.48
CA TYR A 162 -16.96 -1.92 -0.16
C TYR A 162 -16.20 -0.76 0.49
N CYS A 163 -16.62 -0.36 1.70
CA CYS A 163 -15.91 0.63 2.50
C CYS A 163 -15.23 -0.07 3.68
N ASP A 164 -13.91 0.11 3.79
CA ASP A 164 -13.14 -0.36 4.95
C ASP A 164 -13.44 0.52 6.16
N GLU A 165 -14.58 0.25 6.79
CA GLU A 165 -15.06 0.96 7.98
C GLU A 165 -14.83 0.06 9.19
N PRO A 166 -14.33 0.60 10.32
CA PRO A 166 -14.31 -0.16 11.56
C PRO A 166 -15.75 -0.53 11.91
N THR A 167 -16.12 -1.79 11.73
CA THR A 167 -17.33 -2.34 12.32
C THR A 167 -17.08 -2.44 13.81
N THR A 168 -17.78 -1.65 14.61
CA THR A 168 -17.91 -1.99 16.03
C THR A 168 -18.49 -3.40 16.12
N PRO A 169 -18.04 -4.26 17.06
CA PRO A 169 -18.52 -5.63 17.20
C PRO A 169 -20.04 -5.75 17.30
N GLU A 170 -20.70 -4.67 17.72
CA GLU A 170 -22.15 -4.53 17.85
C GLU A 170 -22.93 -4.62 16.52
N PHE A 171 -22.24 -4.53 15.37
CA PHE A 171 -22.86 -4.63 14.03
C PHE A 171 -22.30 -5.77 13.17
N SER A 172 -21.58 -6.73 13.78
CA SER A 172 -21.02 -7.89 13.07
C SER A 172 -21.54 -9.20 13.66
N ALA A 173 -22.55 -9.76 12.96
CA ALA A 173 -23.16 -11.10 13.02
C ALA A 173 -24.68 -11.06 13.34
N PRO A 174 -25.46 -12.03 12.82
CA PRO A 174 -26.69 -11.84 12.04
C PRO A 174 -27.95 -11.43 12.81
#